data_AF-A0A6N3J4T8-F1
#
_entry.id   AF-A0A6N3J4T8-F1
#
_cell.length_a   1.000
_cell.length_b   1.000
_cell.length_c   1.000
_cell.angle_alpha   90.00
_cell.angle_beta   90.00
_cell.angle_gamma   90.00
#
_symmetry.space_group_name_H-M   'P 1'
#
loop_
_entity.id
_entity.type
_entity.pdbx_description
1 polymer ?
#
loop_
_entity_poly.entity_id
_entity_poly.type
_entity_poly.pdbx_seq_one_letter_code
_entity_poly.pdbx_strand_id
1 'polypeptide(L)'
;MACGTGQNTAGIITLFLAAICRTGLYCAGLFLYRGDIMTTVLRERIEMRVDAETKQLAERAAAASGCASLTEFMVRLIRDNAPQILQAQAAIELTSAQFDQFMQVCEAPPTPHARLKAAAARLDHEGF
;
A
#
# COMPACT_ATOMS: atom_id res chain seq x y z
N MET A 1 25.99 -26.26 30.78
CA MET A 1 26.36 -26.01 29.37
C MET A 1 25.07 -26.06 28.56
N ALA A 2 24.25 -25.01 28.53
CA ALA A 2 24.41 -23.74 27.81
C ALA A 2 24.57 -23.93 26.30
N CYS A 3 23.48 -23.79 25.53
CA CYS A 3 23.25 -22.63 24.68
C CYS A 3 21.86 -22.75 24.01
N GLY A 4 21.05 -21.70 24.14
CA GLY A 4 19.84 -21.52 23.34
C GLY A 4 20.12 -20.60 22.16
N THR A 5 19.43 -20.85 21.05
CA THR A 5 19.25 -19.97 19.87
C THR A 5 18.04 -20.57 19.14
N GLY A 6 16.90 -19.92 18.91
CA GLY A 6 16.71 -18.52 18.52
C GLY A 6 17.17 -18.34 17.06
N GLN A 7 16.23 -18.00 16.16
CA GLN A 7 16.44 -17.69 14.72
C GLN A 7 16.47 -18.96 13.84
N ASN A 8 15.82 -19.08 12.68
CA ASN A 8 15.63 -18.06 11.64
C ASN A 8 14.59 -18.53 10.59
N THR A 9 13.28 -18.36 10.84
CA THR A 9 12.22 -18.63 9.83
C THR A 9 12.21 -17.61 8.68
N ALA A 10 12.99 -16.54 8.80
CA ALA A 10 13.20 -15.56 7.73
C ALA A 10 14.01 -16.13 6.55
N GLY A 11 14.84 -17.17 6.76
CA GLY A 11 15.72 -17.70 5.73
C GLY A 11 15.02 -18.46 4.59
N ILE A 12 13.84 -19.03 4.85
CA ILE A 12 13.12 -19.85 3.86
C ILE A 12 12.34 -18.95 2.88
N ILE A 13 11.81 -17.83 3.37
CA ILE A 13 11.10 -16.84 2.53
C ILE A 13 12.09 -16.12 1.61
N THR A 14 13.31 -15.84 2.07
CA THR A 14 14.36 -15.24 1.22
C THR A 14 14.85 -16.18 0.13
N LEU A 15 14.81 -17.51 0.33
CA LEU A 15 15.26 -18.45 -0.71
C LEU A 15 14.27 -18.60 -1.89
N PHE A 16 12.96 -18.46 -1.65
CA PHE A 16 11.97 -18.58 -2.73
C PHE A 16 11.98 -17.38 -3.69
N LEU A 17 12.27 -16.17 -3.20
CA LEU A 17 12.45 -15.00 -4.07
C LEU A 17 13.71 -15.10 -4.95
N ALA A 18 14.76 -15.82 -4.52
CA ALA A 18 15.98 -15.97 -5.30
C ALA A 18 15.84 -16.96 -6.48
N ALA A 19 14.94 -17.95 -6.37
CA ALA A 19 14.71 -18.93 -7.43
C ALA A 19 13.97 -18.36 -8.65
N ILE A 20 13.11 -17.35 -8.43
CA ILE A 20 12.39 -16.65 -9.51
C ILE A 20 13.33 -15.73 -10.32
N CYS A 21 14.48 -15.36 -9.77
CA CYS A 21 15.39 -14.39 -10.38
C CYS A 21 16.42 -14.99 -11.37
N ARG A 22 16.50 -16.32 -11.52
CA ARG A 22 17.51 -16.97 -12.37
C ARG A 22 17.05 -17.24 -13.82
N THR A 23 15.77 -17.07 -14.12
CA THR A 23 15.22 -17.08 -15.49
C THR A 23 15.02 -15.64 -15.92
N GLY A 24 16.09 -15.04 -16.45
CA GLY A 24 16.15 -13.62 -16.76
C GLY A 24 15.04 -13.16 -17.71
N LEU A 25 14.14 -12.31 -17.20
CA LEU A 25 13.51 -11.23 -17.99
C LEU A 25 12.77 -10.17 -17.14
N TYR A 26 13.10 -9.95 -15.87
CA TYR A 26 12.57 -8.83 -15.08
C TYR A 26 13.63 -8.21 -14.18
N CYS A 27 14.76 -7.82 -14.78
CA CYS A 27 15.70 -6.85 -14.21
C CYS A 27 15.41 -5.46 -14.82
N ALA A 28 14.28 -4.86 -14.44
CA ALA A 28 14.02 -3.43 -14.64
C ALA A 28 12.82 -3.03 -13.76
N GLY A 29 13.12 -2.73 -12.51
CA GLY A 29 12.13 -2.28 -11.53
C GLY A 29 12.78 -1.92 -10.22
N LEU A 30 13.97 -1.31 -10.30
CA LEU A 30 14.56 -0.61 -9.17
C LEU A 30 13.50 0.32 -8.57
N PHE A 31 13.07 0.01 -7.36
CA PHE A 31 13.20 0.88 -6.19
C PHE A 31 13.64 2.33 -6.53
N LEU A 32 12.76 3.09 -7.18
CA LEU A 32 12.92 4.51 -7.48
C LEU A 32 11.56 5.19 -7.33
N TYR A 33 11.09 5.29 -6.09
CA TYR A 33 10.34 6.46 -5.65
C TYR A 33 11.25 7.32 -4.75
N ARG A 34 12.47 7.58 -5.23
CA ARG A 34 13.23 8.78 -4.86
C ARG A 34 13.14 9.73 -6.04
N GLY A 35 11.92 10.16 -6.32
CA GLY A 35 11.67 11.24 -7.25
C GLY A 35 12.01 12.57 -6.59
N ASP A 36 13.29 12.87 -6.44
CA ASP A 36 13.74 14.26 -6.50
C ASP A 36 13.69 14.69 -7.98
N ILE A 37 12.47 14.75 -8.53
CA ILE A 37 12.24 15.59 -9.69
C ILE A 37 12.42 17.00 -9.16
N MET A 38 13.43 17.71 -9.66
CA MET A 38 13.51 19.16 -9.53
C MET A 38 12.41 19.80 -10.38
N THR A 39 11.17 19.46 -10.05
CA THR A 39 9.97 20.17 -10.42
C THR A 39 10.13 21.53 -9.76
N THR A 40 10.05 22.61 -10.53
CA THR A 40 9.67 23.89 -9.96
C THR A 40 8.50 23.59 -9.02
N VAL A 41 8.66 23.87 -7.73
CA VAL A 41 7.65 23.50 -6.73
C VAL A 41 6.42 24.33 -7.08
N LEU A 42 5.52 23.76 -7.88
CA LEU A 42 4.21 24.32 -8.11
C LEU A 42 3.55 24.27 -6.74
N ARG A 43 3.59 25.42 -6.05
CA ARG A 43 3.01 25.56 -4.72
C ARG A 43 1.50 25.58 -4.92
N GLU A 44 0.90 24.41 -4.75
CA GLU A 44 -0.55 24.29 -4.72
C GLU A 44 -1.08 24.80 -3.38
N ARG A 45 -2.22 25.51 -3.43
CA ARG A 45 -2.82 26.15 -2.27
C ARG A 45 -4.09 25.41 -1.88
N ILE A 46 -4.21 25.07 -0.61
CA ILE A 46 -5.44 24.57 -0.01
C ILE A 46 -6.08 25.72 0.76
N GLU A 47 -7.30 26.11 0.36
CA GLU A 47 -8.12 27.07 1.09
C GLU A 47 -9.21 26.32 1.85
N MET A 48 -9.30 26.53 3.16
CA MET A 48 -10.30 25.90 4.02
C MET A 48 -10.95 26.93 4.94
N ARG A 49 -12.23 26.73 5.21
CA ARG A 49 -12.97 27.47 6.26
C ARG A 49 -13.24 26.48 7.40
N VAL A 50 -12.96 26.91 8.62
CA VAL A 50 -13.22 26.15 9.84
C VAL A 50 -13.89 27.07 10.85
N ASP A 51 -14.69 26.50 11.75
CA ASP A 51 -15.23 27.24 12.88
C ASP A 51 -14.12 27.59 13.89
N ALA A 52 -14.45 28.47 14.85
CA ALA A 52 -13.51 28.98 15.82
C ALA A 52 -13.01 27.90 16.79
N GLU A 53 -13.86 26.95 17.15
CA GLU A 53 -13.52 25.87 18.09
C GLU A 53 -12.51 24.90 17.46
N THR A 54 -12.78 24.47 16.24
CA THR A 54 -11.88 23.63 15.43
C THR A 54 -10.52 24.29 15.26
N LYS A 55 -10.50 25.61 14.97
CA LYS A 55 -9.24 26.36 14.84
C LYS A 55 -8.46 26.36 16.16
N GLN A 56 -9.10 26.68 17.28
CA GLN A 56 -8.44 26.72 18.59
C GLN A 56 -7.90 25.34 19.00
N LEU A 57 -8.66 24.28 18.72
CA LEU A 57 -8.22 22.91 18.98
C LEU A 57 -6.96 22.59 18.17
N ALA A 58 -6.96 22.91 16.88
CA ALA A 58 -5.83 22.63 16.00
C ALA A 58 -4.58 23.47 16.38
N GLU A 59 -4.74 24.73 16.79
CA GLU A 59 -3.64 25.56 17.28
C GLU A 59 -3.02 24.99 18.57
N ARG A 60 -3.84 24.54 19.51
CA ARG A 60 -3.36 23.87 20.74
C ARG A 60 -2.63 22.57 20.43
N ALA A 61 -3.17 21.76 19.51
CA ALA A 61 -2.57 20.50 19.10
C ALA A 61 -1.24 20.73 18.36
N ALA A 62 -1.16 21.74 17.51
CA ALA A 62 0.08 22.13 16.83
C ALA A 62 1.17 22.51 17.84
N ALA A 63 0.85 23.34 18.83
CA ALA A 63 1.78 23.74 19.89
C ALA A 63 2.23 22.53 20.73
N ALA A 64 1.30 21.65 21.12
CA ALA A 64 1.62 20.44 21.89
C ALA A 64 2.48 19.43 21.10
N SER A 65 2.32 19.40 19.77
CA SER A 65 3.06 18.49 18.88
C SER A 65 4.42 19.05 18.43
N GLY A 66 4.77 20.27 18.86
CA GLY A 66 6.02 20.94 18.51
C GLY A 66 6.09 21.47 17.08
N CYS A 67 4.95 21.66 16.41
CA CYS A 67 4.91 22.26 15.08
C CYS A 67 5.09 23.79 15.16
N ALA A 68 5.88 24.37 14.25
CA ALA A 68 6.16 25.80 14.25
C ALA A 68 4.97 26.65 13.76
N SER A 69 4.02 26.04 13.05
CA SER A 69 2.81 26.71 12.57
C SER A 69 1.62 25.75 12.45
N LEU A 70 0.42 26.33 12.41
CA LEU A 70 -0.81 25.58 12.13
C LEU A 70 -0.77 24.93 10.73
N THR A 71 -0.20 25.60 9.73
CA THR A 71 -0.04 25.03 8.38
C THR A 71 0.84 23.80 8.38
N GLU A 72 1.96 23.83 9.09
CA GLU A 72 2.85 22.68 9.23
C GLU A 72 2.15 21.50 9.90
N PHE A 73 1.40 21.77 10.98
CA PHE A 73 0.60 20.76 11.66
C PHE A 73 -0.43 20.10 10.72
N MET A 74 -1.17 20.90 9.95
CA MET A 74 -2.16 20.37 9.00
C MET A 74 -1.51 19.53 7.89
N VAL A 75 -0.38 19.99 7.33
CA VAL A 75 0.36 19.23 6.32
C VAL A 75 0.86 17.90 6.88
N ARG A 76 1.35 17.90 8.13
CA ARG A 76 1.78 16.68 8.82
C ARG A 76 0.63 15.70 8.99
N LEU A 77 -0.54 16.16 9.46
CA LEU A 77 -1.73 15.31 9.59
C LEU A 77 -2.14 14.68 8.25
N ILE A 78 -2.13 15.45 7.16
CA ILE A 78 -2.45 14.93 5.83
C ILE A 78 -1.46 13.84 5.41
N ARG A 79 -0.16 14.08 5.60
CA ARG A 79 0.90 13.12 5.25
C ARG A 79 0.85 11.84 6.07
N ASP A 80 0.43 11.94 7.33
CA ASP A 80 0.37 10.79 8.22
C ASP A 80 -0.92 9.98 7.98
N ASN A 81 -2.06 10.65 7.75
CA ASN A 81 -3.36 10.00 7.71
C ASN A 81 -3.80 9.57 6.31
N ALA A 82 -3.54 10.36 5.27
CA ALA A 82 -4.01 10.04 3.91
C ALA A 82 -3.46 8.69 3.39
N PRO A 83 -2.17 8.35 3.57
CA PRO A 83 -1.66 7.05 3.13
C PRO A 83 -2.35 5.88 3.83
N GLN A 84 -2.66 6.01 5.13
CA GLN A 84 -3.34 4.96 5.89
C GLN A 84 -4.75 4.70 5.36
N ILE A 85 -5.51 5.76 5.03
CA ILE A 85 -6.84 5.64 4.44
C ILE A 85 -6.76 4.94 3.07
N LEU A 86 -5.83 5.38 2.22
CA LEU A 86 -5.66 4.80 0.88
C LEU A 86 -5.22 3.33 0.95
N GLN A 87 -4.31 3.00 1.87
CA GLN A 87 -3.89 1.63 2.11
C GLN A 87 -5.04 0.77 2.62
N ALA A 88 -5.83 1.25 3.57
CA ALA A 88 -6.97 0.50 4.09
C ALA A 88 -8.05 0.21 3.03
N GLN A 89 -8.20 1.08 2.03
CA GLN A 89 -9.12 0.84 0.91
C GLN A 89 -8.54 -0.10 -0.15
N ALA A 90 -7.22 -0.10 -0.34
CA ALA A 90 -6.55 -0.92 -1.34
C ALA A 90 -6.13 -2.31 -0.82
N ALA A 91 -6.04 -2.48 0.50
CA ALA A 91 -5.59 -3.72 1.12
C ALA A 91 -6.77 -4.69 1.33
N ILE A 92 -6.52 -5.96 1.03
CA ILE A 92 -7.38 -7.07 1.43
C ILE A 92 -6.66 -7.78 2.57
N GLU A 93 -7.17 -7.64 3.79
CA GLU A 93 -6.66 -8.36 4.95
C GLU A 93 -7.27 -9.77 4.98
N LEU A 94 -6.42 -10.79 4.96
CA LEU A 94 -6.82 -12.20 5.00
C LEU A 94 -6.35 -12.83 6.31
N THR A 95 -7.21 -13.65 6.91
CA THR A 95 -6.78 -14.60 7.94
C THR A 95 -5.85 -15.66 7.31
N SER A 96 -5.02 -16.33 8.13
CA SER A 96 -4.13 -17.38 7.62
C SER A 96 -4.88 -18.46 6.85
N ALA A 97 -6.06 -18.89 7.32
CA ALA A 97 -6.88 -19.87 6.62
C ALA A 97 -7.40 -19.37 5.26
N GLN A 98 -7.80 -18.09 5.17
CA GLN A 98 -8.21 -17.50 3.90
C GLN A 98 -7.03 -17.34 2.94
N PHE A 99 -5.84 -17.02 3.46
CA PHE A 99 -4.62 -16.94 2.68
C PHE A 99 -4.25 -18.31 2.11
N ASP A 100 -4.27 -19.36 2.92
CA ASP A 100 -3.99 -20.74 2.48
C ASP A 100 -5.00 -21.19 1.40
N GLN A 101 -6.28 -20.90 1.60
CA GLN A 101 -7.32 -21.18 0.60
C GLN A 101 -7.08 -20.41 -0.71
N PHE A 102 -6.72 -19.13 -0.61
CA PHE A 102 -6.39 -18.31 -1.78
C PHE A 102 -5.20 -18.90 -2.54
N MET A 103 -4.12 -19.28 -1.84
CA MET A 103 -2.94 -19.89 -2.43
C MET A 103 -3.26 -21.21 -3.13
N GLN A 104 -4.07 -22.08 -2.51
CA GLN A 104 -4.52 -23.33 -3.14
C GLN A 104 -5.28 -23.09 -4.45
N VAL A 105 -6.16 -22.08 -4.50
CA VAL A 105 -6.88 -21.70 -5.72
C VAL A 105 -5.93 -21.15 -6.78
N CYS A 106 -4.89 -20.40 -6.40
CA CYS A 106 -3.89 -19.90 -7.34
C CYS A 106 -3.03 -21.02 -7.94
N GLU A 107 -2.65 -22.02 -7.13
CA GLU A 107 -1.81 -23.15 -7.56
C GLU A 107 -2.59 -24.17 -8.40
N ALA A 108 -3.87 -24.38 -8.08
CA ALA A 108 -4.76 -25.29 -8.79
C ALA A 108 -6.05 -24.56 -9.22
N PRO A 109 -5.97 -23.70 -10.25
CA PRO A 109 -7.10 -22.88 -10.66
C PRO A 109 -8.27 -23.75 -11.14
N PRO A 110 -9.48 -23.57 -10.58
CA PRO A 110 -10.65 -24.34 -11.01
C PRO A 110 -11.06 -23.96 -12.43
N THR A 111 -11.71 -24.89 -13.13
CA THR A 111 -12.27 -24.58 -14.45
C THR A 111 -13.37 -23.51 -14.32
N PRO A 112 -13.31 -22.40 -15.08
CA PRO A 112 -14.33 -21.36 -15.00
C PRO A 112 -15.73 -21.88 -15.32
N HIS A 113 -16.73 -21.43 -14.56
CA HIS A 113 -18.14 -21.77 -14.80
C HIS A 113 -18.60 -21.32 -16.19
N ALA A 114 -19.53 -22.09 -16.78
CA ALA A 114 -20.09 -21.80 -18.11
C ALA A 114 -20.68 -20.38 -18.23
N ARG A 115 -21.29 -19.85 -17.16
CA ARG A 115 -21.80 -18.47 -17.12
C ARG A 115 -20.70 -17.42 -17.23
N LEU A 116 -19.54 -17.64 -16.62
CA LEU A 116 -18.39 -16.74 -16.72
C LEU A 116 -17.81 -16.76 -18.14
N LYS A 117 -17.71 -17.94 -18.76
CA LYS A 117 -17.29 -18.08 -20.16
C LYS A 117 -18.21 -17.36 -21.14
N ALA A 118 -19.53 -17.47 -20.94
CA ALA A 118 -20.52 -16.77 -21.76
C ALA A 118 -20.45 -15.25 -21.57
N ALA A 119 -20.24 -14.76 -20.35
CA ALA A 119 -20.06 -13.34 -20.08
C ALA A 119 -18.79 -12.79 -20.73
N ALA A 120 -17.67 -13.52 -20.65
CA ALA A 120 -16.42 -13.14 -21.32
C ALA A 120 -16.61 -13.07 -22.85
N ALA A 121 -17.20 -14.10 -23.47
CA ALA A 121 -17.45 -14.11 -24.91
C ALA A 121 -18.36 -12.96 -25.38
N ARG A 122 -19.27 -12.50 -24.53
CA ARG A 122 -20.10 -11.32 -24.81
C ARG A 122 -19.28 -10.02 -24.76
N LEU A 123 -18.41 -9.86 -23.77
CA LEU A 123 -17.53 -8.68 -23.67
C LEU A 123 -16.55 -8.61 -24.84
N ASP A 124 -15.98 -9.75 -25.25
CA ASP A 124 -15.11 -9.84 -26.43
C ASP A 124 -15.86 -9.41 -27.72
N HIS A 125 -17.15 -9.75 -27.82
CA HIS A 125 -17.99 -9.34 -28.95
C HIS A 125 -18.32 -7.85 -28.94
N GLU A 126 -18.44 -7.25 -27.74
CA GLU A 126 -18.71 -5.82 -27.53
C GLU A 126 -17.46 -4.94 -27.68
N GLY A 127 -16.27 -5.54 -27.78
CA GLY A 127 -15.00 -4.85 -28.08
C GLY A 127 -14.28 -4.27 -26.85
N PHE A 128 -14.49 -4.85 -25.67
CA PHE A 128 -13.79 -4.50 -24.43
C PHE A 128 -12.49 -5.27 -24.23
#